data_AF-A0A2N7VYC7-F1
#
_entry.id   AF-A0A2N7VYC7-F1
#
_cell.length_a   1.000
_cell.length_b   1.000
_cell.length_c   1.000
_cell.angle_alpha   90.00
_cell.angle_beta   90.00
_cell.angle_gamma   90.00
#
_symmetry.space_group_name_H-M   'P 1'
#
loop_
_entity.id
_entity.type
_entity.pdbx_description
1 polymer ?
#
loop_
_entity_poly.entity_id
_entity_poly.type
_entity_poly.pdbx_seq_one_letter_code
_entity_poly.pdbx_strand_id
1 'polypeptide(L)'
;MNEPHLLLAGAGGLQATTPATVHINGEEHIALTAGRNVSVTARKSLLASVLGKISLFAQSLGIKLFAAKGAVEIQAQSDKMALAALKDLSISSTDGRVVITAAKEVWIGAGGSYIQINGNGIVNGSSGPIVEKTPKWSKQGADAQMPSFPPFGTGKPTDDYSHSL
;
A
#
# COMPACT_ATOMS: atom_id res chain seq x y z
N MET A 1 38.10 -5.20 -23.69
CA MET A 1 37.65 -3.80 -23.51
C MET A 1 37.42 -3.22 -24.90
N ASN A 2 36.18 -3.28 -25.40
CA ASN A 2 35.65 -2.45 -26.49
C ASN A 2 34.25 -2.98 -26.81
N GLU A 3 33.31 -2.77 -25.91
CA GLU A 3 31.90 -2.91 -26.26
C GLU A 3 31.45 -1.65 -27.00
N PRO A 4 30.74 -1.77 -28.12
CA PRO A 4 30.24 -0.61 -28.84
C PRO A 4 29.12 0.06 -28.02
N HIS A 5 29.24 1.36 -27.79
CA HIS A 5 28.21 2.16 -27.11
C HIS A 5 27.71 3.27 -28.03
N LEU A 6 26.41 3.59 -27.92
CA LEU A 6 25.81 4.77 -28.54
C LEU A 6 25.55 5.84 -27.48
N LEU A 7 26.00 7.06 -27.72
CA LEU A 7 25.75 8.22 -26.87
C LEU A 7 24.90 9.25 -27.62
N LEU A 8 23.82 9.70 -26.98
CA LEU A 8 22.98 10.80 -27.46
C LEU A 8 23.10 11.97 -26.49
N ALA A 9 23.46 13.16 -27.00
CA ALA A 9 23.62 14.36 -26.19
C ALA A 9 23.19 15.61 -26.98
N GLY A 10 22.59 16.59 -26.31
CA GLY A 10 22.18 17.85 -26.92
C GLY A 10 22.06 18.96 -25.87
N ALA A 11 22.74 20.09 -26.10
CA ALA A 11 22.75 21.22 -25.17
C ALA A 11 21.35 21.85 -24.94
N GLY A 12 20.48 21.80 -25.96
CA GLY A 12 19.08 22.24 -25.88
C GLY A 12 18.10 21.16 -25.41
N GLY A 13 18.55 19.90 -25.25
CA GLY A 13 17.73 18.76 -24.82
C GLY A 13 17.60 17.64 -25.86
N LEU A 14 16.88 16.59 -25.48
CA LEU A 14 16.54 15.41 -26.28
C LEU A 14 15.05 15.10 -26.12
N GLN A 15 14.36 14.79 -27.21
CA GLN A 15 12.93 14.47 -27.22
C GLN A 15 12.68 13.28 -28.13
N ALA A 16 11.90 12.30 -27.67
CA ALA A 16 11.44 11.16 -28.45
C ALA A 16 9.91 11.11 -28.41
N THR A 17 9.26 11.30 -29.56
CA THR A 17 7.81 11.39 -29.65
C THR A 17 7.31 10.59 -30.86
N THR A 18 6.13 9.99 -30.75
CA THR A 18 5.47 9.24 -31.82
C THR A 18 3.98 9.11 -31.50
N PRO A 19 3.09 9.09 -32.52
CA PRO A 19 1.68 8.71 -32.30
C PRO A 19 1.51 7.21 -32.02
N ALA A 20 2.55 6.40 -32.24
CA ALA A 20 2.56 4.96 -32.00
C ALA A 20 3.30 4.62 -30.69
N THR A 21 4.18 3.61 -30.71
CA THR A 21 4.81 3.04 -29.51
C THR A 21 6.26 3.49 -29.36
N VAL A 22 6.66 3.80 -28.13
CA VAL A 22 8.07 3.85 -27.70
C VAL A 22 8.34 2.63 -26.83
N HIS A 23 9.36 1.85 -27.16
CA HIS A 23 9.80 0.69 -26.38
C HIS A 23 11.26 0.89 -25.97
N ILE A 24 11.54 0.74 -24.67
CA ILE A 24 12.88 0.82 -24.09
C ILE A 24 13.11 -0.48 -23.33
N ASN A 25 14.13 -1.23 -23.74
CA ASN A 25 14.50 -2.50 -23.13
C ASN A 25 16.01 -2.48 -22.84
N GLY A 26 16.39 -3.06 -21.71
CA GLY A 26 17.77 -3.37 -21.35
C GLY A 26 17.79 -4.67 -20.56
N GLU A 27 18.70 -5.58 -20.91
CA GLU A 27 18.83 -6.88 -20.25
C GLU A 27 19.29 -6.75 -18.79
N GLU A 28 20.17 -5.79 -18.53
CA GLU A 28 20.68 -5.53 -17.18
C GLU A 28 19.89 -4.43 -16.48
N HIS A 29 20.06 -3.16 -16.89
CA HIS A 29 19.57 -2.01 -16.13
C HIS A 29 19.05 -0.88 -17.03
N ILE A 30 17.96 -0.25 -16.58
CA ILE A 30 17.50 1.05 -17.07
C ILE A 30 17.54 2.02 -15.88
N ALA A 31 18.29 3.12 -16.02
CA ALA A 31 18.40 4.16 -15.00
C ALA A 31 17.88 5.49 -15.54
N LEU A 32 17.03 6.17 -14.76
CA LEU A 32 16.50 7.49 -15.06
C LEU A 32 16.87 8.45 -13.93
N THR A 33 17.68 9.47 -14.27
CA THR A 33 18.17 10.46 -13.32
C THR A 33 17.84 11.86 -13.83
N ALA A 34 17.29 12.72 -12.99
CA ALA A 34 17.00 14.10 -13.32
C ALA A 34 17.47 15.03 -12.20
N GLY A 35 18.08 16.17 -12.55
CA GLY A 35 18.47 17.21 -11.57
C GLY A 35 17.29 18.00 -11.00
N ARG A 36 16.08 17.78 -11.52
CA ARG A 36 14.83 18.38 -11.02
C ARG A 36 13.77 17.30 -10.82
N ASN A 37 12.91 17.09 -11.81
CA ASN A 37 11.75 16.21 -11.68
C ASN A 37 11.81 15.08 -12.71
N VAL A 38 11.32 13.91 -12.32
CA VAL A 38 10.84 12.87 -13.24
C VAL A 38 9.32 12.89 -13.20
N SER A 39 8.67 13.02 -14.36
CA SER A 39 7.22 12.96 -14.48
C SER A 39 6.83 11.81 -15.39
N VAL A 40 5.91 10.97 -14.92
CA VAL A 40 5.36 9.85 -15.69
C VAL A 40 3.85 10.01 -15.69
N THR A 41 3.27 10.13 -16.88
CA THR A 41 1.82 10.30 -17.06
C THR A 41 1.33 9.31 -18.10
N ALA A 42 0.21 8.65 -17.81
CA ALA A 42 -0.45 7.72 -18.71
C ALA A 42 -1.95 8.03 -18.80
N ARG A 43 -2.53 7.86 -19.99
CA ARG A 43 -3.96 8.13 -20.21
C ARG A 43 -4.88 7.04 -19.66
N LYS A 44 -4.47 5.78 -19.82
CA LYS A 44 -5.26 4.60 -19.44
C LYS A 44 -4.77 4.01 -18.12
N SER A 45 -3.53 3.53 -18.10
CA SER A 45 -2.99 2.80 -16.95
C SER A 45 -1.48 2.99 -16.87
N LEU A 46 -0.95 3.02 -15.64
CA LEU A 46 0.45 2.82 -15.35
C LEU A 46 0.59 1.45 -14.69
N LEU A 47 1.29 0.53 -15.36
CA LEU A 47 1.48 -0.84 -14.89
C LEU A 47 2.97 -1.02 -14.55
N ALA A 48 3.24 -1.57 -13.36
CA ALA A 48 4.59 -1.85 -12.91
C ALA A 48 4.62 -3.25 -12.28
N SER A 49 5.35 -4.17 -12.91
CA SER A 49 5.54 -5.54 -12.44
C SER A 49 7.02 -5.78 -12.24
N VAL A 50 7.40 -6.28 -11.06
CA VAL A 50 8.80 -6.56 -10.70
C VAL A 50 8.92 -7.93 -10.07
N LEU A 51 10.02 -8.63 -10.35
CA LEU A 51 10.32 -9.92 -9.71
C LEU A 51 10.86 -9.72 -8.28
N GLY A 52 11.72 -8.72 -8.09
CA GLY A 52 12.43 -8.51 -6.84
C GLY A 52 11.66 -7.65 -5.82
N LYS A 53 11.73 -6.33 -5.97
CA LYS A 53 11.12 -5.37 -5.02
C LYS A 53 10.82 -4.02 -5.66
N ILE A 54 9.87 -3.30 -5.07
CA ILE A 54 9.67 -1.86 -5.29
C ILE A 54 10.12 -1.12 -4.02
N SER A 55 10.93 -0.07 -4.17
CA SER A 55 11.37 0.79 -3.07
C SER A 55 11.13 2.25 -3.44
N LEU A 56 10.30 2.95 -2.66
CA LEU A 56 9.96 4.36 -2.86
C LEU A 56 10.42 5.15 -1.63
N PHE A 57 11.19 6.22 -1.87
CA PHE A 57 11.74 7.06 -0.82
C PHE A 57 11.63 8.52 -1.19
N ALA A 58 11.17 9.34 -0.24
CA ALA A 58 11.11 10.79 -0.38
C ALA A 58 11.76 11.43 0.86
N GLN A 59 12.74 12.28 0.64
CA GLN A 59 13.56 12.84 1.73
C GLN A 59 12.85 13.98 2.49
N SER A 60 12.16 14.88 1.77
CA SER A 60 11.76 16.17 2.35
C SER A 60 10.26 16.44 2.33
N LEU A 61 9.56 16.08 1.24
CA LEU A 61 8.16 16.46 1.02
C LEU A 61 7.16 15.29 1.17
N GLY A 62 7.66 14.10 1.52
CA GLY A 62 6.84 12.91 1.74
C GLY A 62 6.30 12.25 0.47
N ILE A 63 5.42 11.27 0.66
CA ILE A 63 4.76 10.50 -0.40
C ILE A 63 3.25 10.73 -0.29
N LYS A 64 2.60 10.89 -1.44
CA LYS A 64 1.14 11.01 -1.55
C LYS A 64 0.62 9.99 -2.56
N LEU A 65 -0.40 9.22 -2.18
CA LEU A 65 -1.06 8.22 -3.01
C LEU A 65 -2.56 8.53 -2.99
N PHE A 66 -3.14 8.81 -4.15
CA PHE A 66 -4.54 9.20 -4.28
C PHE A 66 -5.23 8.42 -5.39
N ALA A 67 -6.46 7.99 -5.14
CA ALA A 67 -7.41 7.55 -6.15
C ALA A 67 -8.63 8.47 -6.10
N ALA A 68 -8.87 9.23 -7.17
CA ALA A 68 -10.05 10.12 -7.24
C ALA A 68 -11.37 9.32 -7.37
N LYS A 69 -11.28 8.16 -8.01
CA LYS A 69 -12.35 7.15 -8.13
C LYS A 69 -11.70 5.77 -8.12
N GLY A 70 -12.46 4.75 -7.73
CA GLY A 70 -11.97 3.39 -7.59
C GLY A 70 -11.32 3.13 -6.24
N ALA A 71 -11.10 1.85 -5.94
CA ALA A 71 -10.52 1.42 -4.68
C ALA A 71 -8.99 1.59 -4.67
N VAL A 72 -8.43 1.80 -3.47
CA VAL A 72 -7.01 1.62 -3.21
C VAL A 72 -6.85 0.30 -2.47
N GLU A 73 -6.12 -0.64 -3.07
CA GLU A 73 -5.83 -1.94 -2.48
C GLU A 73 -4.32 -2.07 -2.23
N ILE A 74 -3.95 -2.37 -0.99
CA ILE A 74 -2.56 -2.62 -0.59
C ILE A 74 -2.56 -3.97 0.11
N GLN A 75 -1.75 -4.92 -0.38
CA GLN A 75 -1.73 -6.29 0.12
C GLN A 75 -0.30 -6.81 0.20
N ALA A 76 0.04 -7.49 1.30
CA ALA A 76 1.20 -8.36 1.41
C ALA A 76 0.68 -9.80 1.43
N GLN A 77 0.67 -10.48 0.29
CA GLN A 77 -0.10 -11.71 0.11
C GLN A 77 0.52 -12.95 0.77
N SER A 78 1.83 -12.92 1.00
CA SER A 78 2.59 -14.03 1.58
C SER A 78 3.54 -13.60 2.71
N ASP A 79 3.49 -12.33 3.12
CA ASP A 79 4.42 -11.77 4.11
C ASP A 79 3.73 -10.65 4.94
N LYS A 80 4.47 -10.08 5.88
CA LYS A 80 4.05 -9.02 6.79
C LYS A 80 3.81 -7.70 6.07
N MET A 81 2.73 -7.02 6.46
CA MET A 81 2.55 -5.59 6.24
C MET A 81 2.93 -4.79 7.49
N ALA A 82 3.66 -3.68 7.32
CA ALA A 82 4.03 -2.78 8.40
C ALA A 82 3.66 -1.33 8.04
N LEU A 83 3.02 -0.63 8.97
CA LEU A 83 2.70 0.79 8.90
C LEU A 83 3.22 1.45 10.18
N ALA A 84 4.10 2.43 10.04
CA ALA A 84 4.71 3.12 11.18
C ALA A 84 4.87 4.60 10.87
N ALA A 85 4.67 5.43 11.89
CA ALA A 85 4.90 6.88 11.86
C ALA A 85 5.59 7.30 13.16
N LEU A 86 6.50 8.29 13.07
CA LEU A 86 7.12 8.89 14.26
C LEU A 86 6.12 9.74 15.06
N LYS A 87 5.20 10.38 14.34
CA LYS A 87 4.07 11.13 14.89
C LYS A 87 2.80 10.29 14.77
N ASP A 88 1.66 10.94 14.61
CA ASP A 88 0.37 10.29 14.58
C ASP A 88 0.19 9.39 13.35
N LEU A 89 -0.47 8.26 13.56
CA LEU A 89 -1.06 7.41 12.52
C LEU A 89 -2.57 7.58 12.59
N SER A 90 -3.19 8.01 11.49
CA SER A 90 -4.65 8.21 11.39
C SER A 90 -5.26 7.27 10.37
N ILE A 91 -6.33 6.58 10.77
CA ILE A 91 -7.16 5.71 9.90
C ILE A 91 -8.60 6.16 10.07
N SER A 92 -9.24 6.61 9.00
CA SER A 92 -10.60 7.14 9.04
C SER A 92 -11.41 6.73 7.81
N SER A 93 -12.71 6.57 8.01
CA SER A 93 -13.71 6.42 6.96
C SER A 93 -14.77 7.51 7.17
N THR A 94 -15.10 8.26 6.13
CA THR A 94 -16.00 9.43 6.24
C THR A 94 -17.48 9.08 6.13
N ASP A 95 -17.80 8.07 5.33
CA ASP A 95 -19.18 7.65 5.03
C ASP A 95 -19.36 6.12 5.16
N GLY A 96 -18.32 5.42 5.59
CA GLY A 96 -18.27 3.96 5.66
C GLY A 96 -17.87 3.46 7.05
N ARG A 97 -17.13 2.36 7.06
CA ARG A 97 -16.66 1.69 8.27
C ARG A 97 -15.16 1.41 8.20
N VAL A 98 -14.53 1.33 9.37
CA VAL A 98 -13.18 0.77 9.53
C VAL A 98 -13.33 -0.67 10.02
N VAL A 99 -12.74 -1.62 9.31
CA VAL A 99 -12.76 -3.05 9.67
C VAL A 99 -11.34 -3.50 9.94
N ILE A 100 -11.10 -3.97 11.17
CA ILE A 100 -9.81 -4.54 11.60
C ILE A 100 -10.09 -5.97 12.05
N THR A 101 -9.58 -6.93 11.29
CA THR A 101 -9.81 -8.36 11.53
C THR A 101 -8.49 -9.11 11.46
N ALA A 102 -8.31 -10.09 12.34
CA ALA A 102 -7.16 -10.97 12.34
C ALA A 102 -7.60 -12.40 12.66
N ALA A 103 -6.93 -13.39 12.07
CA ALA A 103 -7.22 -14.80 12.33
C ALA A 103 -6.74 -15.26 13.73
N LYS A 104 -5.73 -14.58 14.28
CA LYS A 104 -5.11 -14.94 15.57
C LYS A 104 -5.46 -13.95 16.67
N GLU A 105 -5.13 -12.67 16.46
CA GLU A 105 -5.26 -11.65 17.49
C GLU A 105 -5.33 -10.24 16.93
N VAL A 106 -6.16 -9.39 17.54
CA VAL A 106 -6.10 -7.93 17.40
C VAL A 106 -5.65 -7.34 18.74
N TRP A 107 -4.60 -6.53 18.71
CA TRP A 107 -4.05 -5.83 19.87
C TRP A 107 -4.06 -4.32 19.65
N ILE A 108 -4.73 -3.59 20.54
CA ILE A 108 -4.83 -2.12 20.51
C ILE A 108 -4.34 -1.60 21.85
N GLY A 109 -3.23 -0.88 21.92
CA GLY A 109 -2.67 -0.44 23.20
C GLY A 109 -1.89 0.85 23.16
N ALA A 110 -1.81 1.50 24.32
CA ALA A 110 -1.09 2.75 24.55
C ALA A 110 -0.65 2.85 26.02
N GLY A 111 0.60 3.26 26.27
CA GLY A 111 1.09 3.52 27.63
C GLY A 111 0.93 2.35 28.63
N GLY A 112 0.94 1.11 28.14
CA GLY A 112 0.74 -0.10 28.95
C GLY A 112 -0.73 -0.54 29.11
N SER A 113 -1.71 0.27 28.72
CA SER A 113 -3.12 -0.15 28.63
C SER A 113 -3.42 -0.76 27.28
N TYR A 114 -4.34 -1.72 27.21
CA TYR A 114 -4.68 -2.42 25.96
C TYR A 114 -6.08 -3.03 25.93
N ILE A 115 -6.53 -3.30 24.71
CA ILE A 115 -7.63 -4.19 24.37
C ILE A 115 -7.04 -5.32 23.51
N GLN A 116 -7.18 -6.55 23.98
CA GLN A 116 -6.78 -7.77 23.27
C GLN A 116 -8.04 -8.52 22.86
N ILE A 117 -8.12 -8.91 21.59
CA ILE A 117 -9.22 -9.69 21.01
C ILE A 117 -8.63 -10.94 20.36
N ASN A 118 -8.98 -12.12 20.84
CA ASN A 118 -8.52 -13.39 20.27
C ASN A 118 -9.57 -14.52 20.46
N GLY A 119 -9.20 -15.75 20.11
CA GLY A 119 -10.10 -16.91 20.21
C GLY A 119 -10.60 -17.26 21.62
N ASN A 120 -9.96 -16.73 22.68
CA ASN A 120 -10.37 -16.93 24.07
C ASN A 120 -11.30 -15.81 24.59
N GLY A 121 -11.54 -14.76 23.79
CA GLY A 121 -12.42 -13.64 24.15
C GLY A 121 -11.73 -12.28 24.06
N ILE A 122 -12.19 -11.36 24.91
CA ILE A 122 -11.73 -9.96 24.95
C ILE A 122 -11.16 -9.64 26.33
N VAL A 123 -9.97 -9.05 26.38
CA VAL A 123 -9.31 -8.58 27.61
C VAL A 123 -9.10 -7.07 27.53
N ASN A 124 -9.64 -6.34 28.51
CA ASN A 124 -9.39 -4.92 28.72
C ASN A 124 -8.39 -4.77 29.88
N GLY A 125 -7.12 -4.53 29.58
CA GLY A 125 -6.05 -4.41 30.58
C GLY A 125 -5.63 -2.96 30.78
N SER A 126 -5.55 -2.52 32.04
CA SER A 126 -4.99 -1.22 32.41
C SER A 126 -4.43 -1.25 33.83
N SER A 127 -3.36 -0.48 34.08
CA SER A 127 -2.87 -0.19 35.43
C SER A 127 -3.65 0.95 36.10
N GLY A 128 -4.42 1.72 35.32
CA GLY A 128 -5.33 2.75 35.79
C GLY A 128 -6.79 2.30 35.78
N PRO A 129 -7.72 3.18 36.21
CA PRO A 129 -9.14 2.87 36.17
C PRO A 129 -9.67 2.81 34.74
N ILE A 130 -10.54 1.83 34.45
CA ILE A 130 -11.40 1.83 33.27
C ILE A 130 -12.64 2.66 33.62
N VAL A 131 -12.83 3.79 32.92
CA VAL A 131 -13.95 4.71 33.18
C VAL A 131 -14.99 4.60 32.06
N GLU A 132 -16.12 3.96 32.36
CA GLU A 132 -17.27 3.84 31.45
C GLU A 132 -18.32 4.91 31.80
N LYS A 133 -18.62 5.82 30.88
CA LYS A 133 -19.62 6.88 31.07
C LYS A 133 -20.78 6.67 30.08
N THR A 134 -21.88 6.08 30.56
CA THR A 134 -23.04 5.74 29.73
C THR A 134 -24.37 5.96 30.47
N PRO A 135 -25.45 6.38 29.78
CA PRO A 135 -26.79 6.42 30.36
C PRO A 135 -27.37 5.02 30.66
N LYS A 136 -26.85 3.95 30.06
CA LYS A 136 -27.29 2.55 30.29
C LYS A 136 -26.17 1.55 30.00
N TRP A 137 -26.05 0.53 30.85
CA TRP A 137 -25.17 -0.61 30.63
C TRP A 137 -25.91 -1.92 30.99
N SER A 138 -25.85 -2.92 30.12
CA SER A 138 -26.44 -4.24 30.37
C SER A 138 -25.64 -5.33 29.69
N LYS A 139 -25.35 -6.42 30.40
CA LYS A 139 -24.68 -7.60 29.84
C LYS A 139 -25.74 -8.62 29.43
N GLN A 140 -25.98 -8.74 28.12
CA GLN A 140 -26.84 -9.77 27.53
C GLN A 140 -26.12 -11.13 27.53
N GLY A 141 -26.81 -12.19 27.11
CA GLY A 141 -26.17 -13.49 26.85
C GLY A 141 -25.03 -13.38 25.83
N ALA A 142 -24.21 -14.43 25.72
CA ALA A 142 -23.11 -14.45 24.75
C ALA A 142 -23.63 -14.37 23.31
N ASP A 143 -22.94 -13.59 22.49
CA ASP A 143 -23.10 -13.54 21.03
C ASP A 143 -21.71 -13.66 20.40
N ALA A 144 -21.61 -14.37 19.27
CA ALA A 144 -20.36 -14.66 18.61
C ALA A 144 -20.55 -14.70 17.09
N GLN A 145 -19.69 -13.99 16.36
CA GLN A 145 -19.64 -13.99 14.91
C GLN A 145 -18.21 -14.26 14.44
N MET A 146 -18.05 -15.18 13.49
CA MET A 146 -16.76 -15.40 12.84
C MET A 146 -16.59 -14.38 11.71
N PRO A 147 -15.52 -13.57 11.71
CA PRO A 147 -15.26 -12.66 10.61
C PRO A 147 -14.90 -13.45 9.34
N SER A 148 -15.48 -13.06 8.20
CA SER A 148 -15.00 -13.50 6.89
C SER A 148 -13.78 -12.67 6.50
N PHE A 149 -12.68 -13.32 6.15
CA PHE A 149 -11.52 -12.62 5.60
C PHE A 149 -11.75 -12.31 4.13
N PRO A 150 -11.46 -11.07 3.67
CA PRO A 150 -11.52 -10.77 2.24
C PRO A 150 -10.52 -11.67 1.49
N PRO A 151 -10.91 -12.25 0.34
CA PRO A 151 -9.99 -13.01 -0.48
C PRO A 151 -8.87 -12.09 -0.98
N PHE A 152 -7.63 -12.59 -1.02
CA PHE A 152 -6.55 -11.87 -1.68
C PHE A 152 -6.82 -11.80 -3.19
N GLY A 153 -6.47 -10.67 -3.81
CA GLY A 153 -6.48 -10.57 -5.27
C GLY A 153 -5.51 -11.59 -5.86
N THR A 154 -5.80 -12.19 -7.00
CA THR A 154 -4.96 -13.29 -7.55
C THR A 154 -3.58 -12.84 -8.05
N GLY A 155 -3.26 -11.55 -7.99
CA GLY A 155 -1.97 -10.98 -8.41
C GLY A 155 -1.63 -11.19 -9.88
N LYS A 156 -2.52 -11.85 -10.66
CA LYS A 156 -2.36 -12.03 -12.09
C LYS A 156 -2.53 -10.67 -12.75
N PRO A 157 -1.54 -10.18 -13.51
CA PRO A 157 -1.84 -9.21 -14.56
C PRO A 157 -3.00 -9.81 -15.36
N THR A 158 -4.12 -9.10 -15.47
CA THR A 158 -5.20 -9.55 -16.36
C THR A 158 -4.59 -9.69 -17.76
N ASP A 159 -4.67 -10.90 -18.33
CA ASP A 159 -4.09 -11.30 -19.63
C ASP A 159 -4.66 -10.53 -20.84
N ASP A 160 -5.34 -9.41 -20.65
CA ASP A 160 -5.93 -8.58 -21.70
C ASP A 160 -4.88 -7.83 -22.56
N TYR A 161 -3.59 -8.14 -22.40
CA TYR A 161 -2.49 -7.57 -23.18
C TYR A 161 -1.56 -8.62 -23.77
N SER A 162 -2.06 -9.83 -24.05
CA SER A 162 -1.39 -10.73 -25.00
C SER A 162 -1.51 -10.17 -26.44
N HIS A 163 -0.78 -9.10 -26.73
CA HIS A 163 -0.30 -8.89 -28.08
C HIS A 163 1.11 -9.46 -28.13
N SER A 164 1.16 -10.67 -28.68
CA SER A 164 2.31 -11.28 -29.34
C SER A 164 3.39 -10.27 -29.76
N LEU A 165 4.58 -10.43 -29.19
CA LEU A 165 5.84 -10.27 -29.90
C LEU A 165 6.60 -11.59 -29.78
#